data_AF-A0A658NTX9-F1
#
_entry.id   AF-A0A658NTX9-F1
#
_cell.length_a   1.000
_cell.length_b   1.000
_cell.length_c   1.000
_cell.angle_alpha   90.00
_cell.angle_beta   90.00
_cell.angle_gamma   90.00
#
_symmetry.space_group_name_H-M   'P 1'
#
loop_
_entity.id
_entity.type
_entity.pdbx_description
1 polymer ?
#
loop_
_entity_poly.entity_id
_entity_poly.type
_entity_poly.pdbx_seq_one_letter_code
_entity_poly.pdbx_strand_id
1 'polypeptide(L)'
;MGKMTFVVEFENGKEPPFQFTDDFMGMGGKLCSVAAFDYKDDLLTGDEVSAVIGLFNEHRRDFEVWCDEFDVEPEDIERKINLMG
;
A
#
# COMPACT_ATOMS: atom_id res chain seq x y z
N MET A 1 4.58 8.01 21.64
CA MET A 1 3.59 6.91 21.62
C MET A 1 3.81 6.16 20.32
N GLY A 2 3.93 4.83 20.37
CA GLY A 2 4.11 4.01 19.16
C GLY A 2 2.83 3.97 18.34
N LYS A 3 2.95 4.00 17.01
CA LYS A 3 1.82 3.77 16.09
C LYS A 3 1.54 2.27 15.98
N MET A 4 0.31 1.88 15.69
CA MET A 4 -0.10 0.48 15.51
C MET A 4 -0.97 0.36 14.26
N THR A 5 -0.72 -0.66 13.45
CA THR A 5 -1.48 -0.96 12.23
C THR A 5 -2.37 -2.17 12.47
N PHE A 6 -3.62 -2.10 11.99
CA PHE A 6 -4.56 -3.22 11.98
C PHE A 6 -5.07 -3.46 10.56
N VAL A 7 -5.14 -4.71 10.14
CA VAL A 7 -5.86 -5.13 8.93
C VAL A 7 -7.10 -5.90 9.39
N VAL A 8 -8.28 -5.41 9.03
CA VAL A 8 -9.57 -5.98 9.44
C VAL A 8 -10.39 -6.33 8.19
N GLU A 9 -10.89 -7.55 8.14
CA GLU A 9 -11.78 -8.04 7.09
C GLU A 9 -13.25 -7.92 7.52
N PHE A 10 -14.07 -7.33 6.65
CA PHE A 10 -15.53 -7.26 6.79
C PHE A 10 -16.19 -8.14 5.73
N GLU A 11 -17.39 -8.63 6.01
CA GLU A 11 -18.14 -9.44 5.04
C GLU A 11 -18.46 -8.64 3.77
N ASN A 12 -18.39 -9.29 2.61
CA ASN A 12 -18.71 -8.69 1.32
C ASN A 12 -20.09 -8.01 1.33
N GLY A 13 -20.12 -6.73 0.94
CA GLY A 13 -21.34 -5.91 0.94
C GLY A 13 -21.64 -5.18 2.26
N LYS A 14 -20.84 -5.41 3.31
CA LYS A 14 -20.80 -4.56 4.50
C LYS A 14 -19.57 -3.66 4.41
N GLU A 15 -19.74 -2.44 3.92
CA GLU A 15 -18.68 -1.43 4.06
C GLU A 15 -18.37 -1.24 5.55
N PRO A 16 -17.09 -1.12 5.94
CA PRO A 16 -16.75 -0.73 7.30
C PRO A 16 -17.48 0.58 7.59
N PRO A 17 -18.18 0.70 8.74
CA PRO A 17 -18.69 2.00 9.12
C PRO A 17 -17.47 2.90 9.32
N PHE A 18 -17.25 3.89 8.45
CA PHE A 18 -16.13 4.82 8.55
C PHE A 18 -16.34 5.86 9.67
N GLN A 19 -16.75 5.42 10.86
CA GLN A 19 -16.72 6.28 12.04
C GLN A 19 -15.36 6.12 12.71
N PHE A 20 -14.49 7.11 12.51
CA PHE A 20 -13.28 7.28 13.33
C PHE A 20 -13.72 7.69 14.75
N THR A 21 -14.24 6.73 15.50
CA THR A 21 -14.42 6.83 16.95
C THR A 21 -13.21 6.21 17.63
N ASP A 22 -12.96 6.59 18.88
CA ASP A 22 -11.89 6.01 19.70
C ASP A 22 -12.08 4.49 19.96
N ASP A 23 -13.21 3.91 19.52
CA ASP A 23 -13.58 2.50 19.68
C ASP A 23 -13.69 1.75 18.34
N PHE A 24 -12.60 1.76 17.56
CA PHE A 24 -12.48 0.99 16.31
C PHE A 24 -12.69 -0.52 16.51
N MET A 25 -12.39 -1.05 17.71
CA MET A 25 -12.57 -2.47 18.05
C MET A 25 -14.04 -2.87 18.20
N GLY A 26 -14.95 -1.92 18.45
CA GLY A 26 -16.39 -2.16 18.56
C GLY A 26 -17.12 -2.35 17.23
N MET A 27 -16.47 -2.11 16.10
CA MET A 27 -17.13 -2.05 14.78
C MET A 27 -17.34 -3.42 14.10
N GLY A 28 -16.92 -4.50 14.76
CA GLY A 28 -16.98 -5.86 14.22
C GLY A 28 -15.90 -6.11 13.15
N GLY A 29 -16.00 -7.26 12.46
CA GLY A 29 -15.01 -7.71 11.50
C GLY A 29 -13.99 -8.69 12.10
N LYS A 30 -13.20 -9.31 11.23
CA LYS A 30 -12.17 -10.28 11.59
C LYS A 30 -10.80 -9.62 11.52
N LEU A 31 -10.09 -9.60 12.64
CA LEU A 31 -8.71 -9.13 12.68
C LEU A 31 -7.80 -10.10 11.91
N CYS A 32 -7.18 -9.61 10.84
CA CYS A 32 -6.33 -10.41 9.94
C CYS A 32 -4.84 -10.21 10.23
N SER A 33 -4.43 -9.00 10.62
CA SER A 33 -3.03 -8.69 10.94
C SER A 33 -2.92 -7.52 11.92
N VAL A 34 -1.87 -7.53 12.74
CA VAL A 34 -1.49 -6.45 13.66
C VAL A 34 -0.01 -6.18 13.52
N ALA A 35 0.39 -4.92 13.41
CA ALA A 35 1.77 -4.49 13.51
C ALA A 35 1.92 -3.44 14.60
N ALA A 36 2.92 -3.60 15.48
CA ALA A 36 3.24 -2.64 16.55
C ALA A 36 4.04 -1.42 16.04
N PHE A 37 3.92 -1.13 14.75
CA PHE A 37 4.52 -0.01 14.04
C PHE A 37 3.54 0.47 12.96
N ASP A 38 3.79 1.66 12.40
CA ASP A 38 3.07 2.13 11.22
C ASP A 38 3.67 1.45 10.00
N TYR A 39 2.91 0.59 9.33
CA TYR A 39 3.40 -0.12 8.15
C TYR A 39 3.84 0.83 7.03
N LYS A 40 3.40 2.10 7.05
CA LYS A 40 3.88 3.11 6.12
C LYS A 40 5.32 3.55 6.36
N ASP A 41 5.87 3.32 7.55
CA ASP A 41 7.27 3.66 7.86
C ASP A 41 8.24 2.81 7.03
N ASP A 42 7.82 1.62 6.55
CA ASP A 42 8.60 0.73 5.68
C ASP A 42 8.29 0.94 4.17
N LEU A 43 7.40 1.87 3.82
CA LEU A 43 7.09 2.23 2.44
C LEU A 43 7.98 3.37 1.96
N LEU A 44 8.07 3.51 0.64
CA LEU A 44 8.72 4.68 0.04
C LEU A 44 7.99 5.95 0.48
N THR A 45 8.77 6.96 0.88
CA THR A 45 8.29 8.32 1.06
C THR A 45 7.88 8.93 -0.29
N GLY A 46 7.08 10.01 -0.27
CA GLY A 46 6.65 10.67 -1.52
C GLY A 46 7.81 11.17 -2.40
N ASP A 47 8.91 11.61 -1.78
CA ASP A 47 10.12 12.02 -2.51
C ASP A 47 10.84 10.83 -3.16
N GLU A 48 10.91 9.69 -2.45
CA GLU A 48 11.48 8.45 -2.99
C GLU A 48 10.60 7.87 -4.11
N VAL A 49 9.28 7.91 -3.97
CA VAL A 49 8.32 7.58 -5.03
C VAL A 49 8.58 8.43 -6.27
N SER A 50 8.73 9.74 -6.10
CA SER A 50 9.01 10.66 -7.20
C SER A 50 10.33 10.35 -7.90
N ALA A 51 11.38 9.98 -7.14
CA ALA A 51 12.67 9.58 -7.69
C ALA A 51 12.57 8.29 -8.52
N VAL A 52 11.85 7.28 -8.01
CA VAL A 52 11.65 6.00 -8.71
C VAL A 52 10.82 6.20 -9.98
N ILE A 53 9.74 6.96 -9.92
CA ILE A 53 8.92 7.29 -11.11
C ILE A 53 9.74 8.05 -12.15
N GLY A 54 10.58 9.00 -11.71
CA GLY A 54 11.51 9.72 -12.59
C GLY A 54 12.41 8.76 -13.37
N LEU A 55 13.04 7.82 -12.65
CA LEU A 55 13.90 6.79 -13.24
C LEU A 55 13.14 5.92 -14.26
N PHE A 56 11.93 5.45 -13.91
CA PHE A 56 11.11 4.60 -14.78
C PHE A 56 10.69 5.32 -16.06
N ASN A 57 10.35 6.61 -15.96
CA ASN A 57 9.95 7.40 -17.11
C ASN A 57 11.12 7.70 -18.03
N GLU A 58 12.31 7.99 -17.48
CA GLU A 58 13.52 8.22 -18.26
C GLU A 58 14.03 6.93 -18.94
N HIS A 59 13.96 5.80 -18.25
CA HIS A 59 14.45 4.50 -18.69
C HIS A 59 13.35 3.50 -19.04
N ARG A 60 12.24 3.98 -19.64
CA ARG A 60 11.03 3.18 -19.85
C ARG A 60 11.27 1.83 -20.53
N ARG A 61 12.11 1.82 -21.56
CA ARG A 61 12.41 0.59 -22.32
C ARG A 61 13.16 -0.44 -21.49
N ASP A 62 14.16 0.01 -20.72
CA ASP A 62 14.94 -0.90 -19.88
C ASP A 62 14.05 -1.47 -18.77
N PHE A 63 13.19 -0.63 -18.19
CA PHE A 63 12.19 -1.06 -17.22
C PHE A 63 11.24 -2.13 -17.80
N GLU A 64 10.69 -1.91 -19.00
CA GLU A 64 9.81 -2.88 -19.67
C GLU A 64 10.51 -4.22 -19.97
N VAL A 65 11.79 -4.20 -20.35
CA VAL A 65 12.58 -5.43 -20.55
C VAL A 65 12.71 -6.23 -19.24
N TRP A 66 13.00 -5.56 -18.13
CA TRP A 66 13.06 -6.22 -16.82
C TRP A 66 11.70 -6.73 -16.36
N CYS A 67 10.63 -5.97 -16.62
CA CYS A 67 9.26 -6.42 -16.34
C CYS A 67 8.92 -7.72 -17.07
N ASP A 68 9.28 -7.83 -18.36
CA ASP A 68 9.12 -9.06 -19.14
C ASP A 68 9.97 -10.22 -18.58
N GLU A 69 11.23 -9.95 -18.22
CA GLU A 69 12.13 -10.96 -17.63
C GLU A 69 11.58 -11.58 -16.35
N PHE A 70 10.90 -10.77 -15.53
CA PHE A 70 10.33 -11.23 -14.25
C PHE A 70 8.85 -11.61 -14.32
N ASP A 71 8.22 -11.60 -15.50
CA ASP A 71 6.78 -11.87 -15.70
C ASP A 71 5.90 -10.96 -14.83
N VAL A 72 6.22 -9.65 -14.83
CA VAL A 72 5.52 -8.63 -14.05
C VAL A 72 4.93 -7.57 -14.97
N GLU A 73 3.66 -7.25 -14.78
CA GLU A 73 2.99 -6.16 -15.48
C GLU A 73 3.52 -4.78 -15.00
N PRO A 74 4.07 -3.93 -15.89
CA PRO A 74 4.55 -2.59 -15.53
C PRO A 74 3.49 -1.74 -14.84
N GLU A 75 2.24 -1.84 -15.30
CA GLU A 75 1.09 -1.10 -14.75
C GLU A 75 0.79 -1.48 -13.29
N ASP A 76 1.04 -2.74 -12.90
CA ASP A 76 0.86 -3.19 -11.52
C ASP A 76 1.90 -2.58 -10.59
N ILE A 77 3.14 -2.40 -11.06
CA ILE A 77 4.21 -1.73 -10.30
C ILE A 77 3.88 -0.25 -10.16
N GLU A 78 3.53 0.42 -11.25
CA GLU A 78 3.14 1.84 -11.24
C GLU A 78 1.96 2.09 -10.30
N ARG A 79 0.92 1.25 -10.37
CA ARG A 79 -0.23 1.34 -9.46
C ARG A 79 0.22 1.19 -8.00
N LYS A 80 1.08 0.22 -7.68
CA LYS A 80 1.57 0.01 -6.30
C LYS A 80 2.38 1.19 -5.80
N ILE A 81 3.24 1.77 -6.63
CA ILE A 81 4.05 2.94 -6.28
C ILE A 81 3.16 4.17 -6.04
N ASN A 82 2.14 4.39 -6.87
CA ASN A 82 1.19 5.48 -6.71
C ASN A 82 0.30 5.34 -5.46
N LEU A 83 0.20 4.16 -4.85
CA LEU A 83 -0.48 3.98 -3.55
C LEU A 83 0.40 4.42 -2.36
N MET A 84 1.71 4.60 -2.58
CA MET A 84 2.68 4.98 -1.55
C MET A 84 2.94 6.49 -1.51
N GLY A 85 2.67 7.22 -2.59
CA GLY A 85 2.88 8.67 -2.75
C GLY A 85 1.64 9.52 -2.52
#